data_AF-A0A166G734-F1
#
_entry.id   AF-A0A166G734-F1
#
_cell.length_a   1.000
_cell.length_b   1.000
_cell.length_c   1.000
_cell.angle_alpha   90.00
_cell.angle_beta   90.00
_cell.angle_gamma   90.00
#
_symmetry.space_group_name_H-M   'P 1'
#
loop_
_entity.id
_entity.type
_entity.pdbx_description
1 polymer ?
#
loop_
_entity_poly.entity_id
_entity_poly.type
_entity_poly.pdbx_seq_one_letter_code
_entity_poly.pdbx_strand_id
1 'polypeptide(L)'
;LCAILNWTSTNPNEPECHLAPIAAWTDRVCCLPQYRWTGSLHYVEGKDDYPSETCAFPGNSGWVNGPVNLLNGIVNTTRILEEWDGRAEEVGSVMNEALKFLVHFYGDLHMPLRAAGRARGGNGIKVMFDGRHTNLHSLWDGLLIAQRLRTLSSNYTLPLLIPEIEFNLRGAIYDPYVRRVMWEGIMGRWKGEVQQWLLCPSPEPAFPAAGNGGMLQTVMGMFRRNRNPINVMNCDFIFPKALDERPYRARYHDADHLGHDRCSKTEHEDEARAADVPYLELDTPEYAGRIKDEFVIEKLIVQGGFGSRGAGGFCGQLWVPGV
;
A
#
# COMPACT_ATOMS: atom_id res chain seq x y z
N LEU A 1 -10.51 9.48 -17.88
CA LEU A 1 -9.22 8.83 -17.57
C LEU A 1 -8.18 9.08 -18.67
N CYS A 2 -8.41 8.63 -19.92
CA CYS A 2 -7.41 8.72 -20.99
C CYS A 2 -6.99 10.18 -21.30
N ALA A 3 -7.94 11.12 -21.24
CA ALA A 3 -7.66 12.56 -21.34
C ALA A 3 -6.68 13.07 -20.27
N ILE A 4 -6.82 12.62 -19.01
CA ILE A 4 -5.92 12.99 -17.91
C ILE A 4 -4.55 12.33 -18.13
N LEU A 5 -4.53 11.07 -18.56
CA LEU A 5 -3.29 10.34 -18.84
C LEU A 5 -2.54 10.87 -20.06
N ASN A 6 -3.21 11.68 -20.89
CA ASN A 6 -2.72 12.16 -22.18
C ASN A 6 -2.18 11.00 -23.05
N TRP A 7 -2.86 9.85 -22.99
CA TRP A 7 -2.50 8.66 -23.74
C TRP A 7 -3.75 7.85 -24.06
N THR A 8 -3.84 7.43 -25.32
CA THR A 8 -4.87 6.52 -25.82
C THR A 8 -4.19 5.43 -26.65
N SER A 9 -4.44 4.16 -26.35
CA SER A 9 -3.97 3.04 -27.16
C SER A 9 -4.58 3.09 -28.56
N THR A 10 -3.77 2.76 -29.55
CA THR A 10 -4.23 2.57 -30.95
C THR A 10 -4.60 1.12 -31.25
N ASN A 11 -4.38 0.19 -30.31
CA ASN A 11 -4.67 -1.22 -30.50
C ASN A 11 -6.12 -1.52 -30.06
N PRO A 12 -7.01 -1.96 -30.96
CA PRO A 12 -8.41 -2.22 -30.62
C PRO A 12 -8.61 -3.45 -29.70
N ASN A 13 -7.56 -4.26 -29.49
CA ASN A 13 -7.59 -5.44 -28.65
C ASN A 13 -7.10 -5.20 -27.21
N GLU A 14 -6.88 -3.94 -26.83
CA GLU A 14 -6.51 -3.56 -25.46
C GLU A 14 -7.29 -2.31 -25.02
N PRO A 15 -7.30 -1.97 -23.71
CA PRO A 15 -8.04 -0.83 -23.21
C PRO A 15 -7.44 0.48 -23.75
N GLU A 16 -8.30 1.44 -24.07
CA GLU A 16 -7.89 2.76 -24.55
C GLU A 16 -6.89 3.44 -23.62
N CYS A 17 -7.00 3.26 -22.30
CA CYS A 17 -5.99 3.72 -21.37
C CYS A 17 -5.88 2.80 -20.15
N HIS A 18 -4.71 2.84 -19.51
CA HIS A 18 -4.35 1.88 -18.47
C HIS A 18 -3.62 2.54 -17.30
N LEU A 19 -3.95 2.13 -16.07
CA LEU A 19 -3.38 2.69 -14.84
C LEU A 19 -2.09 1.98 -14.38
N ALA A 20 -1.95 0.67 -14.56
CA ALA A 20 -0.73 -0.04 -14.14
C ALA A 20 0.62 0.58 -14.56
N PRO A 21 0.83 1.03 -15.82
CA PRO A 21 2.14 1.55 -16.21
C PRO A 21 2.55 2.82 -15.44
N ILE A 22 1.58 3.52 -14.85
CA ILE A 22 1.83 4.72 -14.08
C ILE A 22 1.85 4.49 -12.56
N ALA A 23 1.38 3.33 -12.08
CA ALA A 23 1.25 3.06 -10.65
C ALA A 23 2.58 3.12 -9.89
N ALA A 24 3.68 2.71 -10.52
CA ALA A 24 5.03 2.79 -9.94
C ALA A 24 5.79 4.09 -10.30
N TRP A 25 5.12 5.12 -10.85
CA TRP A 25 5.80 6.35 -11.26
C TRP A 25 6.32 7.17 -10.07
N THR A 26 5.53 7.31 -9.02
CA THR A 26 5.87 8.07 -7.80
C THR A 26 7.15 7.56 -7.13
N ASP A 27 7.32 6.25 -7.01
CA ASP A 27 8.52 5.59 -6.48
C ASP A 27 9.76 5.89 -7.30
N ARG A 28 9.61 6.01 -8.63
CA ARG A 28 10.72 6.35 -9.53
C ARG A 28 11.15 7.80 -9.37
N VAL A 29 10.22 8.71 -9.07
CA VAL A 29 10.51 10.14 -9.00
C VAL A 29 10.82 10.64 -7.60
N CYS A 30 10.36 9.98 -6.53
CA CYS A 30 10.47 10.48 -5.15
C CYS A 30 11.90 10.75 -4.68
N CYS A 31 12.91 10.18 -5.34
CA CYS A 31 14.32 10.42 -5.03
C CYS A 31 15.02 11.44 -5.95
N LEU A 32 14.31 12.00 -6.92
CA LEU A 32 14.80 13.12 -7.73
C LEU A 32 14.76 14.41 -6.90
N PRO A 33 15.73 15.34 -7.06
CA PRO A 33 15.81 16.56 -6.25
C PRO A 33 14.49 17.36 -6.18
N GLN A 34 13.79 17.50 -7.30
CA GLN A 34 12.53 18.25 -7.41
C GLN A 34 11.31 17.55 -6.76
N TYR A 35 11.41 16.24 -6.50
CA TYR A 35 10.36 15.42 -5.91
C TYR A 35 10.74 14.86 -4.53
N ARG A 36 11.92 15.19 -3.99
CA ARG A 36 12.39 14.63 -2.72
C ARG A 36 11.40 14.80 -1.56
N TRP A 37 10.69 15.92 -1.56
CA TRP A 37 9.65 16.22 -0.58
C TRP A 37 8.47 15.24 -0.60
N THR A 38 8.24 14.51 -1.70
CA THR A 38 7.16 13.51 -1.79
C THR A 38 7.49 12.21 -1.07
N GLY A 39 8.74 11.99 -0.66
CA GLY A 39 9.16 10.77 0.05
C GLY A 39 8.31 10.47 1.29
N SER A 40 7.96 11.49 2.07
CA SER A 40 7.12 11.35 3.28
C SER A 40 5.64 11.10 2.97
N LEU A 41 5.19 11.28 1.72
CA LEU A 41 3.81 11.02 1.30
C LEU A 41 3.54 9.53 1.04
N HIS A 42 4.54 8.67 1.16
CA HIS A 42 4.41 7.23 0.91
C HIS A 42 4.05 6.41 2.14
N TYR A 43 3.91 7.06 3.31
CA TYR A 43 3.62 6.38 4.55
C TYR A 43 2.89 7.28 5.55
N VAL A 44 2.32 6.66 6.57
CA VAL A 44 1.65 7.30 7.70
C VAL A 44 2.02 6.52 8.96
N GLU A 45 2.99 7.04 9.70
CA GLU A 45 3.59 6.35 10.83
C GLU A 45 3.08 6.94 12.14
N GLY A 46 2.37 6.13 12.93
CA GLY A 46 1.92 6.53 14.27
C GLY A 46 3.10 6.63 15.23
N LYS A 47 3.14 7.71 16.02
CA LYS A 47 4.03 7.77 17.19
C LYS A 47 3.44 6.84 18.25
N ASP A 48 4.31 6.15 18.99
CA ASP A 48 3.94 5.18 20.03
C ASP A 48 3.35 3.86 19.49
N ASP A 49 3.53 3.58 18.19
CA ASP A 49 3.15 2.32 17.57
C ASP A 49 4.22 1.26 17.81
N TYR A 50 3.89 0.24 18.60
CA TYR A 50 4.77 -0.89 18.91
C TYR A 50 4.00 -2.19 18.79
N PRO A 51 3.85 -2.76 17.57
CA PRO A 51 2.81 -3.76 17.28
C PRO A 51 2.77 -5.02 18.16
N SER A 52 3.84 -5.38 18.86
CA SER A 52 3.81 -6.50 19.83
C SER A 52 3.16 -6.16 21.17
N GLU A 53 2.98 -4.87 21.47
CA GLU A 53 2.37 -4.37 22.72
C GLU A 53 1.18 -3.43 22.43
N THR A 54 1.34 -2.47 21.51
CA THR A 54 0.38 -1.42 21.21
C THR A 54 0.19 -1.23 19.70
N CYS A 55 -1.06 -1.08 19.27
CA CYS A 55 -1.45 -0.87 17.87
C CYS A 55 -2.12 0.49 17.70
N ALA A 56 -1.44 1.53 18.17
CA ALA A 56 -2.02 2.85 18.25
C ALA A 56 -1.87 3.56 16.91
N PHE A 57 -2.99 4.01 16.31
CA PHE A 57 -2.95 4.74 15.04
C PHE A 57 -3.96 5.89 15.04
N PRO A 58 -3.52 7.15 14.98
CA PRO A 58 -2.14 7.66 14.97
C PRO A 58 -1.31 7.47 16.24
N GLY A 59 -1.90 6.94 17.32
CA GLY A 59 -1.32 7.06 18.65
C GLY A 59 -1.64 8.41 19.30
N ASN A 60 -1.36 8.54 20.60
CA ASN A 60 -1.66 9.75 21.36
C ASN A 60 -0.75 10.92 20.96
N SER A 61 0.46 10.60 20.49
CA SER A 61 1.48 11.59 20.13
C SER A 61 1.41 12.04 18.65
N GLY A 62 0.48 11.51 17.85
CA GLY A 62 0.27 11.88 16.45
C GLY A 62 1.22 11.18 15.47
N TRP A 63 1.48 11.78 14.31
CA TRP A 63 2.30 11.17 13.25
C TRP A 63 3.80 11.46 13.39
N VAL A 64 4.64 10.50 13.04
CA VAL A 64 6.12 10.64 12.96
C VAL A 64 6.49 11.66 11.87
N ASN A 65 5.90 11.56 10.68
CA ASN A 65 6.09 12.46 9.54
C ASN A 65 5.26 13.76 9.61
N GLY A 66 4.56 14.02 10.72
CA GLY A 66 3.78 15.24 10.90
C GLY A 66 2.65 15.38 9.86
N PRO A 67 2.36 16.60 9.36
CA PRO A 67 1.26 16.82 8.42
C PRO A 67 1.57 16.40 6.97
N VAL A 68 2.83 16.19 6.59
CA VAL A 68 3.21 15.78 5.24
C VAL A 68 3.28 14.25 5.21
N ASN A 69 2.12 13.62 5.06
CA ASN A 69 1.95 12.16 5.11
C ASN A 69 0.99 11.65 4.03
N LEU A 70 0.93 10.32 3.90
CA LEU A 70 0.10 9.61 2.92
C LEU A 70 -1.36 10.05 2.92
N LEU A 71 -1.98 10.20 4.10
CA LEU A 71 -3.40 10.57 4.19
C LEU A 71 -3.65 11.98 3.63
N ASN A 72 -2.78 12.93 3.94
CA ASN A 72 -2.87 14.28 3.37
C ASN A 72 -2.53 14.30 1.87
N GLY A 73 -1.63 13.43 1.41
CA GLY A 73 -1.35 13.21 -0.02
C GLY A 73 -2.61 12.77 -0.78
N ILE A 74 -3.34 11.78 -0.25
CA ILE A 74 -4.61 11.32 -0.81
C ILE A 74 -5.62 12.47 -0.85
N VAL A 75 -5.87 13.14 0.27
CA VAL A 75 -6.83 14.26 0.33
C VAL A 75 -6.50 15.36 -0.68
N ASN A 76 -5.23 15.75 -0.78
CA ASN A 76 -4.82 16.83 -1.68
C ASN A 76 -4.97 16.44 -3.15
N THR A 77 -4.50 15.24 -3.54
CA THR A 77 -4.60 14.75 -4.92
C THR A 77 -6.04 14.52 -5.35
N THR A 78 -6.90 14.00 -4.45
CA THR A 78 -8.32 13.84 -4.75
C THR A 78 -9.00 15.19 -4.98
N ARG A 79 -8.76 16.19 -4.12
CA ARG A 79 -9.32 17.54 -4.30
C ARG A 79 -8.90 18.15 -5.64
N ILE A 80 -7.62 18.04 -6.01
CA ILE A 80 -7.13 18.53 -7.30
C ILE A 80 -7.93 17.89 -8.46
N LEU A 81 -8.16 16.57 -8.40
CA LEU A 81 -8.91 15.85 -9.43
C LEU A 81 -10.41 16.19 -9.45
N GLU A 82 -11.01 16.49 -8.29
CA GLU A 82 -12.42 16.91 -8.19
C GLU A 82 -12.66 18.33 -8.74
N GLU A 83 -11.68 19.22 -8.61
CA GLU A 83 -11.75 20.60 -9.12
C GLU A 83 -11.63 20.66 -10.66
N TRP A 84 -11.30 19.56 -11.33
CA TRP A 84 -11.13 19.52 -12.78
C TRP A 84 -12.47 19.57 -13.53
N ASP A 85 -12.70 20.64 -14.29
CA ASP A 85 -13.91 20.86 -15.09
C ASP A 85 -13.77 20.43 -16.57
N GLY A 86 -12.62 19.88 -16.95
CA GLY A 86 -12.35 19.40 -18.31
C GLY A 86 -11.89 20.45 -19.33
N ARG A 87 -11.71 21.73 -18.95
CA ARG A 87 -11.57 22.84 -19.92
C ARG A 87 -10.18 23.45 -20.11
N ALA A 88 -9.12 22.96 -19.46
CA ALA A 88 -7.79 23.56 -19.55
C ALA A 88 -6.67 22.56 -19.93
N GLU A 89 -5.93 22.88 -20.99
CA GLU A 89 -4.84 22.07 -21.56
C GLU A 89 -3.56 22.14 -20.72
N GLU A 90 -3.23 23.32 -20.16
CA GLU A 90 -2.14 23.52 -19.16
C GLU A 90 -2.40 22.78 -17.84
N VAL A 91 -3.67 22.50 -17.52
CA VAL A 91 -4.10 21.74 -16.33
C VAL A 91 -3.92 20.24 -16.54
N GLY A 92 -3.70 19.77 -17.78
CA GLY A 92 -3.48 18.36 -18.10
C GLY A 92 -2.30 17.74 -17.36
N SER A 93 -1.17 18.45 -17.23
CA SER A 93 0.03 17.93 -16.54
C SER A 93 -0.17 17.79 -15.04
N VAL A 94 -0.81 18.77 -14.40
CA VAL A 94 -1.08 18.74 -12.94
C VAL A 94 -2.06 17.62 -12.61
N MET A 95 -3.12 17.46 -13.42
CA MET A 95 -4.09 16.38 -13.23
C MET A 95 -3.46 15.00 -13.48
N ASN A 96 -2.59 14.90 -14.48
CA ASN A 96 -1.83 13.68 -14.76
C ASN A 96 -0.98 13.27 -13.56
N GLU A 97 -0.22 14.20 -12.98
CA GLU A 97 0.58 13.95 -11.78
C GLU A 97 -0.29 13.64 -10.57
N ALA A 98 -1.36 14.40 -10.33
CA ALA A 98 -2.28 14.15 -9.22
C ALA A 98 -2.91 12.74 -9.31
N LEU A 99 -3.30 12.31 -10.52
CA LEU A 99 -3.79 10.96 -10.76
C LEU A 99 -2.71 9.91 -10.48
N LYS A 100 -1.48 10.11 -10.97
CA LYS A 100 -0.35 9.20 -10.69
C LYS A 100 -0.06 9.05 -9.21
N PHE A 101 -0.06 10.15 -8.47
CA PHE A 101 0.07 10.13 -7.02
C PHE A 101 -1.09 9.38 -6.36
N LEU A 102 -2.33 9.68 -6.73
CA LEU A 102 -3.50 9.02 -6.16
C LEU A 102 -3.49 7.50 -6.39
N VAL A 103 -3.19 7.06 -7.62
CA VAL A 103 -3.03 5.63 -7.98
C VAL A 103 -2.06 4.94 -7.02
N HIS A 104 -0.90 5.54 -6.84
CA HIS A 104 0.14 4.94 -6.03
C HIS A 104 -0.19 4.97 -4.54
N PHE A 105 -0.72 6.09 -4.05
CA PHE A 105 -1.08 6.26 -2.65
C PHE A 105 -2.13 5.26 -2.20
N TYR A 106 -3.08 4.88 -3.06
CA TYR A 106 -4.02 3.80 -2.73
C TYR A 106 -3.34 2.43 -2.58
N GLY A 107 -2.29 2.16 -3.37
CA GLY A 107 -1.44 0.99 -3.20
C GLY A 107 -0.67 1.04 -1.87
N ASP A 108 0.02 2.15 -1.61
CA ASP A 108 0.76 2.37 -0.37
C ASP A 108 -0.12 2.27 0.88
N LEU A 109 -1.36 2.75 0.79
CA LEU A 109 -2.34 2.70 1.88
C LEU A 109 -2.65 1.28 2.31
N HIS A 110 -2.60 0.33 1.38
CA HIS A 110 -2.90 -1.08 1.61
C HIS A 110 -1.64 -1.92 1.87
N MET A 111 -0.45 -1.32 1.83
CA MET A 111 0.79 -1.97 2.26
C MET A 111 0.93 -1.78 3.78
N PRO A 112 0.89 -2.86 4.60
CA PRO A 112 0.66 -2.70 6.02
C PRO A 112 1.73 -1.94 6.80
N LEU A 113 2.98 -2.11 6.39
CA LEU A 113 4.11 -1.49 7.07
C LEU A 113 4.28 -0.01 6.71
N ARG A 114 3.59 0.50 5.68
CA ARG A 114 3.48 1.95 5.43
C ARG A 114 2.55 2.64 6.41
N ALA A 115 1.82 1.88 7.23
CA ALA A 115 0.99 2.37 8.33
C ALA A 115 1.56 2.05 9.72
N ALA A 116 2.81 1.57 9.81
CA ALA A 116 3.46 1.15 11.05
C ALA A 116 4.64 2.05 11.42
N GLY A 117 4.65 2.63 12.62
CA GLY A 117 5.72 3.55 13.05
C GLY A 117 7.02 2.84 13.42
N ARG A 118 6.91 1.60 13.91
CA ARG A 118 8.02 0.84 14.44
C ARG A 118 9.14 0.60 13.43
N ALA A 119 10.38 0.94 13.81
CA ALA A 119 11.59 0.74 13.03
C ALA A 119 11.48 1.26 11.58
N ARG A 120 10.84 2.42 11.39
CA ARG A 120 10.56 3.04 10.06
C ARG A 120 9.74 2.09 9.18
N GLY A 121 8.60 1.65 9.67
CA GLY A 121 7.77 0.65 8.98
C GLY A 121 8.50 -0.67 8.73
N GLY A 122 9.30 -1.15 9.67
CA GLY A 122 10.06 -2.39 9.53
C GLY A 122 11.29 -2.33 8.63
N ASN A 123 11.66 -1.17 8.05
CA ASN A 123 12.91 -1.02 7.27
C ASN A 123 14.15 -1.28 8.14
N GLY A 124 14.07 -0.93 9.42
CA GLY A 124 15.12 -1.20 10.39
C GLY A 124 15.21 -2.67 10.81
N ILE A 125 14.22 -3.51 10.54
CA ILE A 125 14.16 -4.89 11.04
C ILE A 125 14.68 -5.83 9.97
N LYS A 126 15.92 -6.30 10.12
CA LYS A 126 16.50 -7.34 9.26
C LYS A 126 15.93 -8.74 9.59
N VAL A 127 15.62 -9.50 8.56
CA VAL A 127 15.02 -10.84 8.61
C VAL A 127 15.67 -11.74 7.57
N MET A 128 15.46 -13.05 7.68
CA MET A 128 15.77 -13.99 6.61
C MET A 128 14.47 -14.47 5.95
N PHE A 129 14.50 -14.59 4.64
CA PHE A 129 13.37 -15.08 3.86
C PHE A 129 13.89 -15.78 2.60
N ASP A 130 13.42 -16.99 2.32
CA ASP A 130 13.80 -17.78 1.13
C ASP A 130 15.35 -17.88 0.99
N GLY A 131 16.02 -18.09 2.13
CA GLY A 131 17.47 -18.20 2.23
C GLY A 131 18.26 -16.91 1.98
N ARG A 132 17.61 -15.74 2.02
CA ARG A 132 18.24 -14.42 1.78
C ARG A 132 18.04 -13.47 2.94
N HIS A 133 19.07 -12.70 3.25
CA HIS A 133 18.97 -11.56 4.16
C HIS A 133 18.20 -10.41 3.49
N THR A 134 17.23 -9.85 4.20
CA THR A 134 16.42 -8.70 3.78
C THR A 134 15.97 -7.91 5.01
N ASN A 135 15.02 -6.99 4.84
CA ASN A 135 14.28 -6.37 5.95
C ASN A 135 12.78 -6.62 5.85
N LEU A 136 12.07 -6.47 6.97
CA LEU A 136 10.63 -6.75 7.07
C LEU A 136 9.81 -5.90 6.08
N HIS A 137 10.19 -4.64 5.88
CA HIS A 137 9.52 -3.77 4.90
C HIS A 137 9.62 -4.34 3.49
N SER A 138 10.84 -4.60 3.01
CA SER A 138 11.09 -5.16 1.68
C SER A 138 10.50 -6.55 1.48
N LEU A 139 10.37 -7.34 2.55
CA LEU A 139 9.66 -8.62 2.51
C LEU A 139 8.22 -8.43 2.05
N TRP A 140 7.50 -7.50 2.68
CA TRP A 140 6.10 -7.21 2.37
C TRP A 140 5.90 -6.39 1.11
N ASP A 141 6.79 -5.45 0.82
CA ASP A 141 6.68 -4.54 -0.33
C ASP A 141 6.87 -5.29 -1.66
N GLY A 142 7.59 -6.42 -1.67
CA GLY A 142 7.76 -7.19 -2.91
C GLY A 142 8.18 -8.66 -2.82
N LEU A 143 8.93 -9.10 -1.80
CA LEU A 143 9.48 -10.47 -1.82
C LEU A 143 8.42 -11.56 -1.63
N LEU A 144 7.36 -11.31 -0.85
CA LEU A 144 6.21 -12.21 -0.76
C LEU A 144 5.54 -12.38 -2.13
N ILE A 145 5.29 -11.28 -2.85
CA ILE A 145 4.71 -11.32 -4.19
C ILE A 145 5.65 -12.05 -5.17
N ALA A 146 6.95 -11.75 -5.15
CA ALA A 146 7.93 -12.41 -6.00
C ALA A 146 7.99 -13.93 -5.75
N GLN A 147 7.86 -14.37 -4.50
CA GLN A 147 7.74 -15.79 -4.17
C GLN A 147 6.44 -16.39 -4.75
N ARG A 148 5.30 -15.69 -4.68
CA ARG A 148 4.03 -16.13 -5.30
C ARG A 148 4.15 -16.27 -6.81
N LEU A 149 4.79 -15.32 -7.50
CA LEU A 149 5.01 -15.37 -8.94
C LEU A 149 5.83 -16.61 -9.35
N ARG A 150 6.89 -16.95 -8.60
CA ARG A 150 7.73 -18.13 -8.88
C ARG A 150 7.05 -19.46 -8.57
N THR A 151 6.16 -19.48 -7.59
CA THR A 151 5.52 -20.70 -7.08
C THR A 151 4.09 -20.90 -7.61
N LEU A 152 3.65 -20.04 -8.54
CA LEU A 152 2.30 -20.04 -9.08
C LEU A 152 2.00 -21.33 -9.86
N SER A 153 0.78 -21.85 -9.71
CA SER A 153 0.30 -22.99 -10.48
C SER A 153 0.29 -22.69 -11.98
N SER A 154 0.66 -23.69 -12.78
CA SER A 154 0.56 -23.64 -14.25
C SER A 154 -0.86 -23.45 -14.76
N ASN A 155 -1.89 -23.64 -13.94
CA ASN A 155 -3.29 -23.43 -14.33
C ASN A 155 -3.61 -22.00 -14.76
N TYR A 156 -2.78 -21.02 -14.38
CA TYR A 156 -3.00 -19.59 -14.68
C TYR A 156 -2.08 -19.04 -15.77
N THR A 157 -1.23 -19.87 -16.38
CA THR A 157 -0.36 -19.43 -17.48
C THR A 157 -1.15 -19.24 -18.78
N LEU A 158 -2.29 -19.91 -18.92
CA LEU A 158 -3.21 -19.76 -20.04
C LEU A 158 -4.30 -18.72 -19.74
N PRO A 159 -4.87 -18.08 -20.78
CA PRO A 159 -6.00 -17.17 -20.64
C PRO A 159 -7.19 -17.83 -19.96
N LEU A 160 -7.88 -17.08 -19.09
CA LEU A 160 -9.16 -17.49 -18.53
C LEU A 160 -10.26 -17.40 -19.60
N LEU A 161 -11.32 -18.18 -19.44
CA LEU A 161 -12.55 -18.08 -20.25
C LEU A 161 -13.43 -16.89 -19.83
N ILE A 162 -12.80 -15.75 -19.53
CA ILE A 162 -13.43 -14.50 -19.09
C ILE A 162 -12.78 -13.37 -19.90
N PRO A 163 -13.33 -13.04 -21.07
CA PRO A 163 -12.76 -12.06 -21.98
C PRO A 163 -12.53 -10.69 -21.34
N GLU A 164 -13.38 -10.29 -20.39
CA GLU A 164 -13.28 -9.01 -19.69
C GLU A 164 -12.00 -8.91 -18.85
N ILE A 165 -11.56 -10.01 -18.25
CA ILE A 165 -10.29 -10.04 -17.52
C ILE A 165 -9.15 -9.95 -18.52
N GLU A 166 -9.13 -10.84 -19.52
CA GLU A 166 -8.03 -10.95 -20.48
C GLU A 166 -7.86 -9.68 -21.31
N PHE A 167 -8.94 -8.98 -21.64
CA PHE A 167 -8.90 -7.70 -22.34
C PHE A 167 -8.15 -6.62 -21.54
N ASN A 168 -8.14 -6.71 -20.21
CA ASN A 168 -7.43 -5.75 -19.34
C ASN A 168 -6.01 -6.21 -18.98
N LEU A 169 -5.56 -7.39 -19.42
CA LEU A 169 -4.20 -7.88 -19.22
C LEU A 169 -3.24 -7.34 -20.30
N ARG A 170 -1.95 -7.33 -20.00
CA ARG A 170 -0.95 -6.60 -20.80
C ARG A 170 0.17 -7.48 -21.37
N GLY A 171 0.09 -8.79 -21.20
CA GLY A 171 1.20 -9.70 -21.45
C GLY A 171 2.34 -9.53 -20.44
N ALA A 172 2.04 -9.08 -19.22
CA ALA A 172 3.05 -8.85 -18.20
C ALA A 172 3.38 -10.14 -17.41
N ILE A 173 4.56 -10.15 -16.78
CA ILE A 173 5.03 -11.31 -15.98
C ILE A 173 4.11 -11.68 -14.81
N TYR A 174 3.26 -10.73 -14.38
CA TYR A 174 2.32 -10.90 -13.28
C TYR A 174 0.90 -11.26 -13.76
N ASP A 175 0.63 -11.31 -15.07
CA ASP A 175 -0.71 -11.63 -15.59
C ASP A 175 -1.26 -12.97 -15.08
N PRO A 176 -0.46 -14.07 -15.00
CA PRO A 176 -0.93 -15.30 -14.37
C PRO A 176 -1.36 -15.11 -12.92
N TYR A 177 -0.68 -14.26 -12.17
CA TYR A 177 -1.03 -13.96 -10.78
C TYR A 177 -2.31 -13.13 -10.69
N VAL A 178 -2.47 -12.13 -11.57
CA VAL A 178 -3.72 -11.37 -11.69
C VAL A 178 -4.89 -12.31 -12.01
N ARG A 179 -4.73 -13.26 -12.94
CA ARG A 179 -5.75 -14.29 -13.23
C ARG A 179 -6.16 -15.07 -12.00
N ARG A 180 -5.19 -15.56 -11.21
CA ARG A 180 -5.46 -16.28 -9.96
C ARG A 180 -6.23 -15.41 -8.97
N VAL A 181 -5.80 -14.17 -8.78
CA VAL A 181 -6.46 -13.23 -7.86
C VAL A 181 -7.90 -12.94 -8.29
N MET A 182 -8.14 -12.74 -9.58
CA MET A 182 -9.48 -12.53 -10.11
C MET A 182 -10.37 -13.77 -9.94
N TRP A 183 -9.85 -14.95 -10.30
CA TRP A 183 -10.60 -16.20 -10.29
C TRP A 183 -10.83 -16.77 -8.88
N GLU A 184 -9.77 -17.04 -8.12
CA GLU A 184 -9.89 -17.62 -6.77
C GLU A 184 -10.30 -16.58 -5.72
N GLY A 185 -9.85 -15.33 -5.88
CA GLY A 185 -10.11 -14.25 -4.94
C GLY A 185 -11.46 -13.59 -5.17
N ILE A 186 -11.53 -12.67 -6.13
CA ILE A 186 -12.69 -11.80 -6.37
C ILE A 186 -13.95 -12.61 -6.73
N MET A 187 -13.83 -13.57 -7.65
CA MET A 187 -14.96 -14.38 -8.11
C MET A 187 -15.25 -15.58 -7.20
N GLY A 188 -14.27 -15.99 -6.39
CA GLY A 188 -14.37 -17.05 -5.42
C GLY A 188 -14.56 -16.53 -4.00
N ARG A 189 -13.46 -16.49 -3.24
CA ARG A 189 -13.40 -16.24 -1.80
C ARG A 189 -14.14 -14.98 -1.36
N TRP A 190 -14.06 -13.91 -2.13
CA TRP A 190 -14.52 -12.58 -1.73
C TRP A 190 -15.75 -12.09 -2.51
N LYS A 191 -16.42 -12.97 -3.25
CA LYS A 191 -17.58 -12.60 -4.07
C LYS A 191 -18.66 -11.83 -3.28
N GLY A 192 -18.86 -12.16 -2.01
CA GLY A 192 -19.80 -11.47 -1.11
C GLY A 192 -19.24 -10.21 -0.41
N GLU A 193 -17.93 -9.99 -0.44
CA GLU A 193 -17.26 -8.89 0.25
C GLU A 193 -16.88 -7.73 -0.68
N VAL A 194 -16.75 -7.95 -2.00
CA VAL A 194 -16.26 -6.90 -2.90
C VAL A 194 -17.15 -5.64 -2.87
N GLN A 195 -18.48 -5.82 -2.78
CA GLN A 195 -19.40 -4.68 -2.78
C GLN A 195 -19.27 -3.80 -1.53
N GLN A 196 -18.98 -4.38 -0.36
CA GLN A 196 -18.79 -3.59 0.87
C GLN A 196 -17.47 -2.81 0.84
N TRP A 197 -16.42 -3.32 0.18
CA TRP A 197 -15.16 -2.58 0.03
C TRP A 197 -15.33 -1.33 -0.84
N LEU A 198 -16.29 -1.36 -1.75
CA LEU A 198 -16.67 -0.23 -2.59
C LEU A 198 -17.55 0.79 -1.86
N LEU A 199 -17.90 0.63 -0.58
CA LEU A 199 -18.73 1.58 0.14
C LEU A 199 -17.91 2.45 1.07
N CYS A 200 -18.18 3.76 1.05
CA CYS A 200 -17.65 4.66 2.06
C CYS A 200 -18.49 4.64 3.34
N PRO A 201 -17.85 4.62 4.53
CA PRO A 201 -18.56 4.87 5.76
C PRO A 201 -19.14 6.29 5.74
N SER A 202 -20.39 6.45 6.16
CA SER A 202 -21.00 7.77 6.30
C SER A 202 -20.20 8.60 7.30
N PRO A 203 -19.97 9.91 7.04
CA PRO A 203 -19.33 10.78 8.01
C PRO A 203 -20.17 10.78 9.29
N GLU A 204 -19.55 10.51 10.44
CA GLU A 204 -20.23 10.76 11.72
C GLU A 204 -20.53 12.27 11.84
N PRO A 205 -21.59 12.65 12.58
CA PRO A 205 -21.75 14.03 12.99
C PRO A 205 -20.62 14.39 13.97
N ALA A 206 -19.47 14.81 13.44
CA ALA A 206 -18.38 15.33 14.23
C ALA A 206 -18.76 16.74 14.74
N PHE A 207 -18.35 17.02 15.98
CA PHE A 207 -18.45 18.32 16.66
C PHE A 207 -18.15 19.52 15.75
N PRO A 208 -18.81 20.67 15.98
CA PRO A 208 -18.66 21.83 15.12
C PRO A 208 -17.25 22.40 15.28
N ALA A 209 -16.41 22.24 14.25
CA ALA A 209 -15.18 23.00 14.12
C ALA A 209 -15.14 23.64 12.74
N ALA A 210 -15.08 24.96 12.73
CA ALA A 210 -15.00 25.79 11.55
C ALA A 210 -13.74 25.46 10.72
N GLY A 211 -13.92 25.20 9.41
CA GLY A 211 -12.82 25.14 8.43
C GLY A 211 -12.86 23.94 7.48
N ASN A 212 -12.04 24.00 6.43
CA ASN A 212 -11.85 23.07 5.29
C ASN A 212 -11.51 21.59 5.64
N GLY A 213 -11.80 21.11 6.86
CA GLY A 213 -11.37 19.80 7.37
C GLY A 213 -12.26 18.60 7.05
N GLY A 214 -13.37 18.76 6.32
CA GLY A 214 -14.37 17.70 6.12
C GLY A 214 -13.81 16.42 5.47
N MET A 215 -13.02 16.55 4.39
CA MET A 215 -12.49 15.40 3.65
C MET A 215 -11.42 14.63 4.43
N LEU A 216 -10.53 15.34 5.13
CA LEU A 216 -9.55 14.72 6.02
C LEU A 216 -10.25 13.99 7.17
N GLN A 217 -11.34 14.54 7.71
CA GLN A 217 -12.15 13.86 8.73
C GLN A 217 -12.88 12.64 8.17
N THR A 218 -13.33 12.65 6.91
CA THR A 218 -13.90 11.46 6.25
C THR A 218 -12.83 10.37 6.06
N VAL A 219 -11.65 10.73 5.53
CA VAL A 219 -10.52 9.79 5.38
C VAL A 219 -10.13 9.25 6.76
N MET A 220 -9.89 10.11 7.74
CA MET A 220 -9.61 9.70 9.12
C MET A 220 -10.74 8.87 9.75
N GLY A 221 -12.00 9.16 9.40
CA GLY A 221 -13.20 8.44 9.83
C GLY A 221 -13.21 7.00 9.31
N MET A 222 -12.77 6.76 8.07
CA MET A 222 -12.54 5.42 7.54
C MET A 222 -11.51 4.65 8.38
N PHE A 223 -10.43 5.33 8.78
CA PHE A 223 -9.37 4.73 9.61
C PHE A 223 -9.79 4.51 11.07
N ARG A 224 -10.62 5.39 11.63
CA ARG A 224 -11.05 5.36 13.04
C ARG A 224 -12.19 4.39 13.31
N ARG A 225 -13.20 4.30 12.43
CA ARG A 225 -14.46 3.58 12.69
C ARG A 225 -14.27 2.06 12.85
N ASN A 226 -13.23 1.49 12.25
CA ASN A 226 -13.03 0.03 12.24
C ASN A 226 -11.88 -0.51 13.09
N ARG A 227 -11.05 0.34 13.73
CA ARG A 227 -9.61 0.03 13.91
C ARG A 227 -9.04 -0.32 12.53
N ASN A 228 -8.24 0.54 11.91
CA ASN A 228 -7.66 0.24 10.60
C ASN A 228 -7.26 -1.25 10.51
N PRO A 229 -7.95 -2.08 9.69
CA PRO A 229 -7.75 -3.53 9.70
C PRO A 229 -6.28 -3.89 9.47
N ILE A 230 -5.58 -3.03 8.74
CA ILE A 230 -4.16 -3.10 8.46
C ILE A 230 -3.31 -2.98 9.74
N ASN A 231 -3.63 -2.04 10.63
CA ASN A 231 -2.89 -1.89 11.90
C ASN A 231 -3.22 -3.00 12.88
N VAL A 232 -4.44 -3.55 12.82
CA VAL A 232 -4.78 -4.76 13.57
C VAL A 232 -3.95 -5.94 13.09
N MET A 233 -3.76 -6.11 11.77
CA MET A 233 -2.90 -7.14 11.21
C MET A 233 -1.42 -6.93 11.57
N ASN A 234 -0.95 -5.67 11.61
CA ASN A 234 0.39 -5.30 12.09
C ASN A 234 0.68 -5.98 13.44
N CYS A 235 -0.28 -5.96 14.36
CA CYS A 235 -0.13 -6.55 15.67
C CYS A 235 -0.50 -8.02 15.79
N ASP A 236 -1.43 -8.49 14.96
CA ASP A 236 -1.85 -9.89 15.01
C ASP A 236 -0.71 -10.81 14.58
N PHE A 237 -0.09 -10.52 13.42
CA PHE A 237 0.95 -11.40 12.89
C PHE A 237 1.99 -10.77 11.98
N ILE A 238 1.73 -9.62 11.35
CA ILE A 238 2.67 -9.02 10.37
C ILE A 238 3.99 -8.67 11.03
N PHE A 239 3.97 -8.18 12.28
CA PHE A 239 5.13 -8.14 13.16
C PHE A 239 5.10 -9.38 14.08
N PRO A 240 5.90 -10.42 13.80
CA PRO A 240 6.01 -11.56 14.70
C PRO A 240 6.49 -11.13 16.08
N LYS A 241 5.82 -11.63 17.13
CA LYS A 241 6.25 -11.43 18.52
C LYS A 241 7.69 -11.89 18.77
N ALA A 242 8.15 -12.90 18.04
CA ALA A 242 9.53 -13.40 18.11
C ALA A 242 10.57 -12.30 17.81
N LEU A 243 10.24 -11.26 17.04
CA LEU A 243 11.14 -10.12 16.81
C LEU A 243 11.47 -9.33 18.09
N ASP A 244 10.59 -9.39 19.09
CA ASP A 244 10.71 -8.72 20.40
C ASP A 244 11.30 -9.59 21.50
N GLU A 245 11.53 -10.85 21.18
CA GLU A 245 12.05 -11.84 22.10
C GLU A 245 13.54 -12.05 21.85
N ARG A 246 14.25 -12.55 22.87
CA ARG A 246 15.64 -12.97 22.66
C ARG A 246 15.65 -14.21 21.75
N PRO A 247 16.60 -14.32 20.81
CA PRO A 247 17.80 -13.47 20.67
C PRO A 247 17.65 -12.27 19.70
N TYR A 248 16.50 -12.10 19.06
CA TYR A 248 16.30 -11.13 17.97
C TYR A 248 16.14 -9.67 18.43
N ARG A 249 15.54 -9.44 19.60
CA ARG A 249 15.34 -8.09 20.19
C ARG A 249 16.62 -7.25 20.29
N ALA A 250 17.79 -7.90 20.42
CA ALA A 250 19.05 -7.24 20.72
C ALA A 250 19.71 -6.48 19.54
N ARG A 251 19.13 -6.54 18.33
CA ARG A 251 19.76 -6.03 17.09
C ARG A 251 19.28 -4.66 16.62
N TYR A 252 18.24 -4.08 17.23
CA TYR A 252 17.67 -2.82 16.75
C TYR A 252 17.57 -1.81 17.90
N HIS A 253 18.15 -0.62 17.68
CA HIS A 253 17.92 0.53 18.55
C HIS A 253 16.71 1.31 18.02
N ASP A 254 15.81 1.71 18.92
CA ASP A 254 14.63 2.54 18.65
C ASP A 254 15.05 3.89 18.03
N ALA A 255 15.23 3.90 16.71
CA ALA A 255 15.26 5.13 15.91
C ALA A 255 13.83 5.60 15.59
N ASP A 256 12.85 5.22 16.42
CA ASP A 256 11.41 5.25 16.18
C ASP A 256 10.79 6.65 16.25
N HIS A 257 11.60 7.70 16.42
CA HIS A 257 11.10 9.06 16.73
C HIS A 257 11.52 10.15 15.75
N LEU A 258 12.35 9.83 14.75
CA LEU A 258 12.80 10.81 13.76
C LEU A 258 12.22 10.48 12.39
N GLY A 259 11.58 11.47 11.76
CA GLY A 259 11.12 11.35 10.37
C GLY A 259 12.28 10.90 9.48
N HIS A 260 12.03 9.87 8.67
CA HIS A 260 13.08 9.25 7.86
C HIS A 260 12.94 9.65 6.40
N ASP A 261 14.07 9.96 5.77
CA ASP A 261 14.14 10.21 4.35
C ASP A 261 14.22 8.89 3.60
N ARG A 262 13.13 8.52 2.91
CA ARG A 262 13.02 7.29 2.10
C ARG A 262 14.18 7.12 1.12
N CYS A 263 14.76 8.22 0.64
CA CYS A 263 15.82 8.22 -0.36
C CYS A 263 17.22 8.29 0.26
N SER A 264 17.33 8.31 1.60
CA SER A 264 18.61 8.19 2.28
C SER A 264 19.00 6.72 2.38
N LYS A 265 20.12 6.36 1.74
CA LYS A 265 20.74 5.04 1.83
C LYS A 265 21.57 4.84 3.11
N THR A 266 21.35 5.64 4.15
CA THR A 266 22.00 5.43 5.45
C THR A 266 21.40 4.19 6.12
N GLU A 267 21.82 3.02 5.63
CA GLU A 267 21.89 1.81 6.43
C GLU A 267 23.04 2.05 7.40
N HIS A 268 22.73 2.49 8.62
CA HIS A 268 23.70 2.37 9.70
C HIS A 268 23.86 0.88 9.96
N GLU A 269 24.85 0.30 9.28
CA GLU A 269 25.41 -1.02 9.55
C GLU A 269 26.06 -0.98 10.93
N ASP A 270 25.26 -1.04 11.99
CA ASP A 270 25.71 -1.50 13.31
C ASP A 270 25.93 -3.04 13.25
N GLU A 271 26.65 -3.52 12.24
CA GLU A 271 26.95 -4.93 12.00
C GLU A 271 27.92 -5.51 13.04
N ALA A 272 28.60 -4.65 13.80
CA ALA A 272 29.75 -5.05 14.60
C ALA A 272 29.43 -5.83 15.88
N ARG A 273 28.19 -5.86 16.39
CA ARG A 273 27.90 -6.42 17.73
C ARG A 273 27.09 -7.71 17.78
N ALA A 274 26.56 -8.20 16.66
CA ALA A 274 25.58 -9.29 16.71
C ALA A 274 25.92 -10.55 15.89
N ALA A 275 27.13 -10.67 15.33
CA ALA A 275 27.54 -11.68 14.33
C ALA A 275 27.17 -13.16 14.60
N ASP A 276 26.80 -13.54 15.83
CA ASP A 276 26.56 -14.95 16.23
C ASP A 276 25.08 -15.38 16.28
N VAL A 277 24.12 -14.44 16.12
CA VAL A 277 22.68 -14.76 16.15
C VAL A 277 22.11 -14.72 14.72
N PRO A 278 21.49 -15.79 14.19
CA PRO A 278 20.86 -15.74 12.87
C PRO A 278 19.70 -14.73 12.84
N TYR A 279 19.35 -14.21 11.65
CA TYR A 279 18.12 -13.44 11.49
C TYR A 279 16.89 -14.35 11.61
N LEU A 280 15.75 -13.80 12.05
CA LEU A 280 14.51 -14.55 12.12
C LEU A 280 14.09 -14.97 10.70
N GLU A 281 13.99 -16.29 10.47
CA GLU A 281 13.49 -16.86 9.23
C GLU A 281 11.97 -16.73 9.17
N LEU A 282 11.47 -16.16 8.08
CA LEU A 282 10.04 -15.90 7.87
C LEU A 282 9.43 -16.70 6.72
N ASP A 283 10.22 -17.43 5.94
CA ASP A 283 9.70 -18.41 4.97
C ASP A 283 9.35 -19.73 5.67
N THR A 284 8.43 -19.64 6.63
CA THR A 284 7.93 -20.78 7.40
C THR A 284 6.43 -20.99 7.16
N PRO A 285 5.91 -22.20 7.41
CA PRO A 285 4.46 -22.46 7.35
C PRO A 285 3.65 -21.52 8.25
N GLU A 286 4.18 -21.15 9.41
CA GLU A 286 3.51 -20.32 10.40
C GLU A 286 3.38 -18.86 9.97
N TYR A 287 4.35 -18.34 9.21
CA TYR A 287 4.36 -16.95 8.74
C TYR A 287 3.98 -16.84 7.25
N ALA A 288 4.89 -17.21 6.35
CA ALA A 288 4.67 -17.12 4.91
C ALA A 288 3.59 -18.09 4.41
N GLY A 289 3.44 -19.25 5.07
CA GLY A 289 2.36 -20.20 4.82
C GLY A 289 1.00 -19.63 5.20
N ARG A 290 0.84 -19.10 6.42
CA ARG A 290 -0.39 -18.39 6.84
C ARG A 290 -0.78 -17.29 5.86
N ILE A 291 0.17 -16.43 5.49
CA ILE A 291 -0.05 -15.35 4.50
C ILE A 291 -0.56 -15.91 3.16
N LYS A 292 -0.01 -17.04 2.72
CA LYS A 292 -0.41 -17.73 1.48
C LYS A 292 -1.83 -18.26 1.56
N ASP A 293 -2.13 -18.99 2.63
CA ASP A 293 -3.35 -19.79 2.75
C ASP A 293 -4.57 -18.90 2.97
N GLU A 294 -4.38 -17.79 3.69
CA GLU A 294 -5.40 -16.78 3.95
C GLU A 294 -5.53 -15.74 2.81
N PHE A 295 -4.70 -15.79 1.77
CA PHE A 295 -4.69 -14.81 0.67
C PHE A 295 -4.52 -13.36 1.16
N VAL A 296 -3.67 -13.14 2.17
CA VAL A 296 -3.56 -11.83 2.83
C VAL A 296 -3.09 -10.75 1.85
N ILE A 297 -1.99 -11.02 1.13
CA ILE A 297 -1.39 -10.07 0.18
C ILE A 297 -2.35 -9.81 -0.98
N GLU A 298 -2.95 -10.87 -1.53
CA GLU A 298 -3.92 -10.77 -2.61
C GLU A 298 -5.14 -9.94 -2.19
N LYS A 299 -5.64 -10.11 -0.96
CA LYS A 299 -6.76 -9.32 -0.43
C LYS A 299 -6.41 -7.85 -0.34
N LEU A 300 -5.22 -7.53 0.17
CA LEU A 300 -4.74 -6.14 0.30
C LEU A 300 -4.54 -5.47 -1.06
N ILE A 301 -3.94 -6.16 -2.04
CA ILE A 301 -3.80 -5.68 -3.42
C ILE A 301 -5.18 -5.37 -4.01
N VAL A 302 -6.14 -6.29 -3.83
CA VAL A 302 -7.49 -6.12 -4.34
C VAL A 302 -8.21 -4.94 -3.67
N GLN A 303 -8.07 -4.76 -2.36
CA GLN A 303 -8.63 -3.62 -1.64
C GLN A 303 -7.99 -2.30 -2.09
N GLY A 304 -6.67 -2.29 -2.36
CA GLY A 304 -5.98 -1.14 -2.95
C GLY A 304 -6.44 -0.80 -4.36
N GLY A 305 -6.80 -1.81 -5.16
CA GLY A 305 -7.45 -1.62 -6.46
C GLY A 305 -8.92 -1.20 -6.34
N PHE A 306 -9.67 -1.66 -5.35
CA PHE A 306 -11.05 -1.22 -5.15
C PHE A 306 -11.09 -0.03 -4.20
N GLY A 307 -10.69 1.14 -4.69
CA GLY A 307 -11.02 2.34 -3.95
C GLY A 307 -12.55 2.50 -3.75
N SER A 308 -12.95 3.05 -2.61
CA SER A 308 -14.34 3.14 -2.15
C SER A 308 -15.21 4.16 -2.94
N ARG A 309 -16.53 4.02 -2.91
CA ARG A 309 -17.53 4.87 -3.58
C ARG A 309 -18.44 5.51 -2.53
N GLY A 310 -18.62 6.83 -2.59
CA GLY A 310 -19.46 7.62 -1.68
C GLY A 310 -20.47 8.48 -2.44
N ALA A 311 -21.64 8.73 -1.83
CA ALA A 311 -22.80 9.40 -2.43
C ALA A 311 -22.70 10.95 -2.45
N GLY A 312 -21.56 11.52 -2.86
CA GLY A 312 -21.42 12.99 -2.90
C GLY A 312 -20.06 13.59 -3.27
N GLY A 313 -19.11 12.79 -3.76
CA GLY A 313 -17.74 13.24 -4.02
C GLY A 313 -16.79 12.05 -3.96
N PHE A 314 -15.65 12.15 -4.64
CA PHE A 314 -14.66 11.09 -4.79
C PHE A 314 -14.24 10.54 -3.44
N CYS A 315 -14.77 9.37 -3.14
CA CYS A 315 -14.22 8.45 -2.18
C CYS A 315 -13.20 7.48 -2.84
N GLY A 316 -12.81 7.82 -4.09
CA GLY A 316 -11.79 7.22 -4.94
C GLY A 316 -12.19 5.89 -5.55
N GLN A 317 -12.70 5.84 -6.79
CA GLN A 317 -12.67 4.60 -7.58
C GLN A 317 -11.38 4.58 -8.36
N LEU A 318 -10.48 3.63 -8.08
CA LEU A 318 -9.31 3.40 -8.93
C LEU A 318 -8.97 1.92 -9.01
N TRP A 319 -9.76 1.18 -9.79
CA TRP A 319 -9.39 -0.19 -10.17
C TRP A 319 -8.15 -0.15 -11.05
N VAL A 320 -7.01 -0.55 -10.47
CA VAL A 320 -5.75 -0.74 -11.16
C VAL A 320 -5.51 -2.25 -11.25
N PRO A 321 -5.87 -2.92 -12.35
CA PRO A 321 -5.33 -4.24 -12.61
C PRO A 321 -3.82 -4.07 -12.81
N GLY A 322 -2.98 -4.71 -11.99
CA GLY A 322 -1.53 -4.72 -12.17
C GLY A 322 -0.72 -3.76 -11.30
N VAL A 323 -1.19 -3.45 -10.07
CA VAL A 323 -0.29 -3.20 -8.93
C VAL A 323 -0.13 -4.51 -8.18
#